data_AF-A0AAW2ERL2-F1
#
_entry.id   AF-A0AAW2ERL2-F1
#
_cell.length_a   1.000
_cell.length_b   1.000
_cell.length_c   1.000
_cell.angle_alpha   90.00
_cell.angle_beta   90.00
_cell.angle_gamma   90.00
#
_symmetry.space_group_name_H-M   'P 1'
#
loop_
_entity.id
_entity.type
_entity.pdbx_description
1 polymer ?
#
loop_
_entity_poly.entity_id
_entity_poly.type
_entity_poly.pdbx_seq_one_letter_code
_entity_poly.pdbx_strand_id
1 'polypeptide(L)'
;MNGHIIDGKTLIPAIGYLAMAWETMGMLHAEMHTELSVVFEDVTFIRATHIPKEGEIQLTVMVQKGTGRFEVTENSSAIVTGFIRIVKNPAQEKIPAALLPEDDEEEEVMNTKDIYKELRLRGYQYSGMFRSLKSASKSGNKGHIAWMGNWVTFLDNMLQIMILGIDTKALFVPTKIRKIVIDTKLHQQEIRKLNPEDRQFAVHVYKDMDAIIAGGVEIRGVKATAIPRRLTSGDPVLEEYKFVAHRDRAQVSLKEAISLSTQIMLEYHQTIHVKTIELIDDSDDVTEDKLASPMLTEILGNLPLIQSKIYLSAPSNRFNGNDDLLSNVTAIDINNIPKEENILLAVGIGLLSVSKNHQLDKILSKLKNGGFILTREKSFKPENLSIPSKYNLDVILEKNTGEETIILLKKKKQLCRKTEIIRVNNDEFTWLEKLNSFMNLENEIADMRIILVSEGDLESGLLGFVNCLRKEPGGEVIRSILIQDTKAPKFSLQNPLYSEQLQLDLPINVLKPGKIWGSYRHQLLSSLEPKLVHHAYIDQMVRSM
;
A
#
# COMPACT_ATOMS: atom_id res chain seq x y z
N MET A 1 19.46 -9.66 17.61
CA MET A 1 19.13 -10.38 16.35
C MET A 1 17.99 -9.74 15.57
N ASN A 2 17.06 -8.99 16.19
CA ASN A 2 15.90 -8.33 15.55
C ASN A 2 16.19 -7.46 14.32
N GLY A 3 17.42 -6.98 14.15
CA GLY A 3 17.82 -6.20 12.98
C GLY A 3 18.12 -7.02 11.72
N HIS A 4 18.16 -8.35 11.80
CA HIS A 4 18.46 -9.24 10.67
C HIS A 4 17.16 -9.72 10.01
N ILE A 5 16.59 -8.87 9.17
CA ILE A 5 15.30 -9.10 8.51
C ILE A 5 15.56 -9.42 7.03
N ILE A 6 15.08 -10.56 6.56
CA ILE A 6 15.20 -11.04 5.19
C ILE A 6 13.81 -11.41 4.68
N ASP A 7 13.42 -10.83 3.55
CA ASP A 7 12.11 -11.01 2.91
C ASP A 7 10.92 -10.83 3.89
N GLY A 8 11.03 -9.82 4.75
CA GLY A 8 10.02 -9.47 5.77
C GLY A 8 9.98 -10.39 7.00
N LYS A 9 10.89 -11.36 7.10
CA LYS A 9 11.02 -12.29 8.24
C LYS A 9 12.27 -11.97 9.06
N THR A 10 12.15 -11.95 10.37
CA THR A 10 13.31 -11.88 11.26
C THR A 10 13.96 -13.26 11.30
N LEU A 11 15.17 -13.40 10.77
CA LEU A 11 15.89 -14.68 10.73
C LEU A 11 17.08 -14.63 11.68
N ILE A 12 17.42 -15.76 12.30
CA ILE A 12 18.70 -15.89 12.99
C ILE A 12 19.82 -15.81 11.93
N PRO A 13 20.78 -14.87 12.04
CA PRO A 13 21.89 -14.76 11.10
C PRO A 13 22.71 -16.04 11.08
N ALA A 14 23.31 -16.37 9.92
CA ALA A 14 24.21 -17.52 9.78
C ALA A 14 25.33 -17.50 10.84
N ILE A 15 25.92 -16.32 11.06
CA ILE A 15 26.93 -16.10 12.08
C ILE A 15 26.39 -16.28 13.51
N GLY A 16 25.10 -16.02 13.74
CA GLY A 16 24.47 -16.21 15.05
C GLY A 16 24.66 -17.63 15.58
N TYR A 17 24.49 -18.65 14.72
CA TYR A 17 24.72 -20.05 15.11
C TYR A 17 26.20 -20.33 15.44
N LEU A 18 27.12 -19.74 14.68
CA LEU A 18 28.55 -19.91 14.91
C LEU A 18 28.99 -19.25 16.21
N ALA A 19 28.43 -18.09 16.55
CA ALA A 19 28.67 -17.44 17.84
C ALA A 19 28.21 -18.31 19.01
N MET A 20 27.06 -18.98 18.92
CA MET A 20 26.62 -19.90 19.98
C MET A 20 27.56 -21.11 20.14
N ALA A 21 28.07 -21.65 19.02
CA ALA A 21 29.06 -22.72 19.04
C ALA A 21 30.39 -22.25 19.65
N TRP A 22 30.81 -21.01 19.34
CA TRP A 22 32.00 -20.38 19.92
C TRP A 22 31.86 -20.13 21.42
N GLU A 23 30.71 -19.62 21.86
CA GLU A 23 30.37 -19.45 23.27
C GLU A 23 30.45 -20.78 24.02
N THR A 24 29.85 -21.84 23.45
CA THR A 24 29.90 -23.20 24.01
C THR A 24 31.35 -23.71 24.10
N MET A 25 32.18 -23.41 23.10
CA MET A 25 33.61 -23.76 23.12
C MET A 25 34.37 -23.08 24.27
N GLY A 26 34.04 -21.80 24.54
CA GLY A 26 34.55 -21.04 25.68
C GLY A 26 34.12 -21.63 27.01
N MET A 27 32.84 -22.01 27.15
CA MET A 27 32.34 -22.70 28.35
C MET A 27 33.10 -24.01 28.62
N LEU A 28 33.37 -24.81 27.57
CA LEU A 28 34.13 -26.06 27.68
C LEU A 28 35.58 -25.87 28.13
N HIS A 29 36.14 -24.66 27.96
CA HIS A 29 37.50 -24.29 28.32
C HIS A 29 37.58 -23.35 29.53
N ALA A 30 36.44 -22.97 30.12
CA ALA A 30 36.35 -21.98 31.19
C ALA A 30 37.00 -20.63 30.85
N GLU A 31 36.92 -20.22 29.57
CA GLU A 31 37.44 -18.95 29.06
C GLU A 31 36.31 -18.16 28.37
N MET A 32 36.42 -16.82 28.38
CA MET A 32 35.49 -16.00 27.61
C MET A 32 35.73 -16.23 26.11
N HIS A 33 34.67 -16.51 25.35
CA HIS A 33 34.81 -16.78 23.91
C HIS A 33 35.49 -15.62 23.17
N THR A 34 35.25 -14.38 23.59
CA THR A 34 35.86 -13.16 23.02
C THR A 34 37.39 -13.08 23.19
N GLU A 35 37.98 -13.92 24.03
CA GLU A 35 39.42 -14.04 24.23
C GLU A 35 40.02 -15.24 23.47
N LEU A 36 39.16 -16.18 23.06
CA LEU A 36 39.55 -17.40 22.36
C LEU A 36 39.59 -17.21 20.85
N SER A 37 40.80 -17.26 20.29
CA SER A 37 40.95 -17.36 18.83
C SER A 37 40.57 -18.75 18.34
N VAL A 38 39.75 -18.83 17.30
CA VAL A 38 39.15 -20.07 16.80
C VAL A 38 39.22 -20.18 15.27
N VAL A 39 39.19 -21.41 14.78
CA VAL A 39 38.91 -21.72 13.37
C VAL A 39 37.60 -22.50 13.29
N PHE A 40 36.70 -22.05 12.43
CA PHE A 40 35.58 -22.85 11.94
C PHE A 40 35.92 -23.49 10.61
N GLU A 41 35.54 -24.76 10.43
CA GLU A 41 35.82 -25.52 9.20
C GLU A 41 34.56 -26.29 8.78
N ASP A 42 34.34 -26.41 7.47
CA ASP A 42 33.26 -27.17 6.83
C ASP A 42 31.86 -26.90 7.41
N VAL A 43 31.55 -25.61 7.58
CA VAL A 43 30.24 -25.17 8.07
C VAL A 43 29.19 -25.33 6.98
N THR A 44 28.09 -25.99 7.32
CA THR A 44 26.92 -26.15 6.45
C THR A 44 25.67 -25.65 7.16
N PHE A 45 24.95 -24.72 6.52
CA PHE A 45 23.64 -24.22 6.94
C PHE A 45 22.56 -25.00 6.20
N ILE A 46 21.80 -25.81 6.95
CA ILE A 46 20.80 -26.73 6.41
C ILE A 46 19.47 -26.00 6.19
N ARG A 47 19.09 -25.14 7.14
CA ARG A 47 17.85 -24.34 7.06
C ARG A 47 17.98 -23.02 7.83
N ALA A 48 17.15 -22.05 7.47
CA ALA A 48 17.01 -20.81 8.23
C ALA A 48 15.99 -20.97 9.37
N THR A 49 16.21 -20.26 10.48
CA THR A 49 15.30 -20.24 11.63
C THR A 49 14.67 -18.86 11.75
N HIS A 50 13.33 -18.83 11.72
CA HIS A 50 12.54 -17.60 11.82
C HIS A 50 12.21 -17.29 13.27
N ILE A 51 12.55 -16.09 13.72
CA ILE A 51 12.23 -15.58 15.06
C ILE A 51 10.78 -15.08 15.07
N PRO A 52 9.85 -15.75 15.79
CA PRO A 52 8.46 -15.30 15.87
C PRO A 52 8.37 -13.97 16.62
N LYS A 53 7.30 -13.21 16.36
CA LYS A 53 7.04 -11.93 17.05
C LYS A 53 6.76 -12.12 18.55
N GLU A 54 6.17 -13.25 18.90
CA GLU A 54 5.82 -13.64 20.26
C GLU A 54 6.26 -15.09 20.48
N GLY A 55 6.63 -15.41 21.73
CA GLY A 55 7.16 -16.71 22.10
C GLY A 55 8.69 -16.80 22.06
N GLU A 56 9.19 -18.01 22.29
CA GLU A 56 10.62 -18.29 22.42
C GLU A 56 11.03 -19.41 21.45
N ILE A 57 12.27 -19.37 20.98
CA ILE A 57 12.88 -20.47 20.21
C ILE A 57 13.91 -21.14 21.09
N GLN A 58 13.85 -22.47 21.18
CA GLN A 58 14.86 -23.26 21.85
C GLN A 58 15.81 -23.89 20.83
N LEU A 59 17.06 -23.49 20.90
CA LEU A 59 18.15 -24.09 20.14
C LEU A 59 19.02 -24.93 21.08
N THR A 60 19.37 -26.13 20.64
CA THR A 60 20.34 -26.98 21.34
C THR A 60 21.65 -26.96 20.57
N VAL A 61 22.72 -26.55 21.25
CA VAL A 61 24.08 -26.49 20.70
C VAL A 61 24.92 -27.58 21.32
N MET A 62 25.49 -28.44 20.48
CA MET A 62 26.39 -29.51 20.92
C MET A 62 27.76 -29.29 20.29
N VAL A 63 28.82 -29.40 21.10
CA VAL A 63 30.21 -29.33 20.64
C VAL A 63 30.98 -30.52 21.20
N GLN A 64 31.53 -31.37 20.32
CA GLN A 64 32.31 -32.53 20.69
C GLN A 64 33.75 -32.12 21.01
N LYS A 65 34.15 -32.23 22.29
CA LYS A 65 35.47 -31.76 22.77
C LYS A 65 36.67 -32.39 22.04
N GLY A 66 36.57 -33.66 21.63
CA GLY A 66 37.68 -34.37 20.98
C GLY A 66 37.88 -34.01 19.51
N THR A 67 36.78 -33.94 18.73
CA THR A 67 36.82 -33.72 17.29
C THR A 67 36.61 -32.26 16.89
N GLY A 68 36.07 -31.44 17.79
CA GLY A 68 35.62 -30.08 17.48
C GLY A 68 34.31 -30.03 16.66
N ARG A 69 33.69 -31.18 16.37
CA ARG A 69 32.44 -31.22 15.60
C ARG A 69 31.33 -30.55 16.41
N PHE A 70 30.63 -29.61 15.81
CA PHE A 70 29.46 -28.97 16.41
C PHE A 70 28.21 -29.16 15.57
N GLU A 71 27.08 -29.11 16.25
CA GLU A 71 25.74 -29.15 15.68
C GLU A 71 24.81 -28.22 16.45
N VAL A 72 24.02 -27.44 15.71
CA VAL A 72 22.92 -26.63 16.25
C VAL A 72 21.61 -27.20 15.76
N THR A 73 20.72 -27.55 16.69
CA THR A 73 19.42 -28.16 16.39
C THR A 73 18.27 -27.34 16.96
N GLU A 74 17.10 -27.45 16.34
CA GLU A 74 15.81 -26.99 16.87
C GLU A 74 14.83 -28.15 16.71
N ASN A 75 14.14 -28.53 17.79
CA ASN A 75 13.20 -29.65 17.83
C ASN A 75 13.78 -30.94 17.22
N SER A 76 15.03 -31.27 17.59
CA SER A 76 15.79 -32.43 17.09
C SER A 76 16.14 -32.41 15.60
N SER A 77 15.86 -31.31 14.88
CA SER A 77 16.24 -31.14 13.49
C SER A 77 17.48 -30.26 13.37
N ALA A 78 18.51 -30.75 12.68
CA ALA A 78 19.74 -30.01 12.43
C ALA A 78 19.48 -28.72 11.64
N ILE A 79 20.09 -27.63 12.11
CA ILE A 79 20.07 -26.31 11.45
C ILE A 79 21.44 -26.01 10.88
N VAL A 80 22.50 -26.22 11.67
CA VAL A 80 23.88 -25.97 11.26
C VAL A 80 24.78 -27.09 11.77
N THR A 81 25.73 -27.50 10.96
CA THR A 81 26.81 -28.42 11.35
C THR A 81 28.16 -27.89 10.90
N GLY A 82 29.23 -28.23 11.60
CA GLY A 82 30.59 -27.94 11.17
C GLY A 82 31.62 -28.38 12.20
N PHE A 83 32.82 -27.83 12.11
CA PHE A 83 33.90 -28.02 13.07
C PHE A 83 34.34 -26.68 13.64
N ILE A 84 34.71 -26.67 14.93
CA ILE A 84 35.31 -25.55 15.62
C ILE A 84 36.51 -26.04 16.44
N ARG A 85 37.63 -25.30 16.37
CA ARG A 85 38.82 -25.57 17.18
C ARG A 85 39.47 -24.29 17.67
N ILE A 86 40.04 -24.33 18.87
CA ILE A 86 40.85 -23.25 19.42
C ILE A 86 42.23 -23.29 18.77
N VAL A 87 42.78 -22.11 18.44
CA VAL A 87 44.08 -21.96 17.80
C VAL A 87 44.98 -21.04 18.60
N LYS A 88 46.20 -21.51 18.87
CA LYS A 88 47.23 -20.72 19.56
C LYS A 88 47.93 -19.72 18.65
N ASN A 89 48.06 -20.04 17.36
CA ASN A 89 48.69 -19.19 16.36
C ASN A 89 47.77 -18.99 15.14
N PRO A 90 46.75 -18.12 15.24
CA PRO A 90 45.79 -17.89 14.15
C PRO A 90 46.44 -17.34 12.88
N ALA A 91 47.59 -16.66 12.98
CA ALA A 91 48.30 -16.12 11.83
C ALA A 91 48.74 -17.21 10.82
N GLN A 92 49.06 -18.42 11.29
CA GLN A 92 49.40 -19.56 10.42
C GLN A 92 48.19 -20.14 9.68
N GLU A 93 46.98 -19.82 10.13
CA GLU A 93 45.73 -20.30 9.53
C GLU A 93 45.20 -19.38 8.43
N LYS A 94 45.70 -18.14 8.39
CA LYS A 94 45.30 -17.06 7.47
C LYS A 94 46.12 -17.07 6.18
N ILE A 95 45.65 -16.35 5.16
CA ILE A 95 46.40 -16.12 3.93
C ILE A 95 47.57 -15.20 4.29
N PRO A 96 48.83 -15.58 3.98
CA PRO A 96 49.96 -14.69 4.17
C PRO A 96 49.74 -13.38 3.42
N ALA A 97 49.96 -12.24 4.09
CA ALA A 97 49.76 -10.92 3.49
C ALA A 97 50.58 -10.73 2.20
N ALA A 98 51.73 -11.38 2.07
CA ALA A 98 52.57 -11.37 0.87
C ALA A 98 51.95 -12.06 -0.36
N LEU A 99 50.86 -12.81 -0.19
CA LEU A 99 50.12 -13.44 -1.29
C LEU A 99 48.84 -12.68 -1.66
N LEU A 100 48.47 -11.65 -0.88
CA LEU A 100 47.32 -10.82 -1.22
C LEU A 100 47.70 -9.92 -2.41
N PRO A 101 46.81 -9.77 -3.41
CA PRO A 101 47.04 -8.84 -4.51
C PRO A 101 47.14 -7.40 -3.97
N GLU A 102 47.85 -6.55 -4.73
CA GLU A 102 47.88 -5.11 -4.47
C GLU A 102 46.48 -4.50 -4.56
N ASP A 103 46.25 -3.40 -3.84
CA ASP A 103 44.98 -2.66 -3.89
C ASP A 103 44.73 -2.18 -5.33
N ASP A 104 43.53 -2.43 -5.84
CA ASP A 104 43.14 -2.09 -7.21
C ASP A 104 42.80 -0.59 -7.38
N GLU A 105 42.97 0.21 -6.32
CA GLU A 105 42.69 1.65 -6.24
C GLU A 105 41.24 2.02 -6.64
N GLU A 106 40.31 1.05 -6.74
CA GLU A 106 38.87 1.34 -6.96
C GLU A 106 38.34 2.33 -5.90
N GLU A 107 37.47 3.27 -6.27
CA GLU A 107 36.92 4.20 -5.28
C GLU A 107 35.73 3.60 -4.51
N GLU A 108 35.63 3.88 -3.22
CA GLU A 108 34.48 3.53 -2.37
C GLU A 108 33.32 4.52 -2.55
N VAL A 109 32.68 4.46 -3.71
CA VAL A 109 31.67 5.45 -4.13
C VAL A 109 30.29 5.28 -3.47
N MET A 110 29.98 4.11 -2.90
CA MET A 110 28.69 3.86 -2.24
C MET A 110 28.78 4.15 -0.74
N ASN A 111 27.85 4.96 -0.22
CA ASN A 111 27.69 5.16 1.23
C ASN A 111 26.67 4.17 1.82
N THR A 112 26.51 4.16 3.15
CA THR A 112 25.50 3.34 3.87
C THR A 112 24.10 3.39 3.26
N LYS A 113 23.61 4.56 2.82
CA LYS A 113 22.26 4.68 2.26
C LYS A 113 22.14 3.95 0.93
N ASP A 114 23.16 4.05 0.08
CA ASP A 114 23.19 3.41 -1.23
C ASP A 114 23.29 1.89 -1.10
N ILE A 115 24.20 1.42 -0.24
CA ILE A 115 24.41 -0.02 0.06
C ILE A 115 23.11 -0.67 0.51
N TYR A 116 22.47 -0.11 1.55
CA TYR A 116 21.26 -0.70 2.10
C TYR A 116 20.00 -0.44 1.27
N LYS A 117 20.01 0.54 0.36
CA LYS A 117 18.97 0.67 -0.68
C LYS A 117 19.08 -0.47 -1.68
N GLU A 118 20.29 -0.77 -2.16
CA GLU A 118 20.53 -1.87 -3.10
C GLU A 118 20.17 -3.22 -2.46
N LEU A 119 20.67 -3.50 -1.26
CA LEU A 119 20.31 -4.73 -0.53
C LEU A 119 18.79 -4.83 -0.28
N ARG A 120 18.10 -3.72 0.01
CA ARG A 120 16.64 -3.72 0.16
C ARG A 120 15.90 -4.09 -1.12
N LEU A 121 16.38 -3.65 -2.29
CA LEU A 121 15.80 -4.04 -3.58
C LEU A 121 15.95 -5.55 -3.87
N ARG A 122 16.98 -6.19 -3.31
CA ARG A 122 17.20 -7.64 -3.40
C ARG A 122 16.38 -8.44 -2.38
N GLY A 123 15.83 -7.80 -1.35
CA GLY A 123 14.98 -8.45 -0.33
C GLY A 123 15.59 -8.46 1.08
N TYR A 124 16.72 -7.80 1.32
CA TYR A 124 17.30 -7.66 2.65
C TYR A 124 16.80 -6.40 3.34
N GLN A 125 16.05 -6.52 4.43
CA GLN A 125 15.55 -5.38 5.21
C GLN A 125 16.34 -5.19 6.51
N TYR A 126 17.67 -5.26 6.43
CA TYR A 126 18.56 -5.04 7.57
C TYR A 126 18.25 -3.74 8.33
N SER A 127 18.39 -3.77 9.65
CA SER A 127 18.20 -2.62 10.52
C SER A 127 19.12 -2.66 11.76
N GLY A 128 19.23 -1.53 12.46
CA GLY A 128 20.11 -1.40 13.62
C GLY A 128 21.57 -1.71 13.31
N MET A 129 22.21 -2.49 14.19
CA MET A 129 23.63 -2.90 14.05
C MET A 129 23.93 -3.81 12.84
N PHE A 130 22.91 -4.36 12.18
CA PHE A 130 23.12 -5.07 10.91
C PHE A 130 23.31 -4.12 9.73
N ARG A 131 23.23 -2.79 9.96
CA ARG A 131 23.55 -1.75 8.99
C ARG A 131 24.90 -1.08 9.25
N SER A 132 25.96 -1.87 9.37
CA SER A 132 27.28 -1.38 9.75
C SER A 132 28.23 -1.11 8.58
N LEU A 133 27.89 -1.48 7.34
CA LEU A 133 28.64 -1.05 6.15
C LEU A 133 28.53 0.47 5.96
N LYS A 134 29.66 1.16 6.07
CA LYS A 134 29.79 2.61 5.95
C LYS A 134 30.04 3.06 4.52
N SER A 135 30.88 2.31 3.83
CA SER A 135 31.24 2.56 2.46
C SER A 135 31.51 1.25 1.71
N ALA A 136 31.38 1.29 0.39
CA ALA A 136 31.74 0.19 -0.50
C ALA A 136 32.08 0.68 -1.91
N SER A 137 33.03 -0.01 -2.54
CA SER A 137 33.30 0.03 -3.98
C SER A 137 32.14 -0.53 -4.80
N LYS A 138 32.01 -0.10 -6.06
CA LYS A 138 30.91 -0.53 -6.95
C LYS A 138 30.92 -2.04 -7.18
N SER A 139 32.09 -2.64 -7.24
CA SER A 139 32.29 -4.08 -7.39
C SER A 139 31.96 -4.91 -6.14
N GLY A 140 31.81 -4.25 -4.98
CA GLY A 140 31.70 -4.89 -3.67
C GLY A 140 33.00 -5.53 -3.19
N ASN A 141 34.15 -5.22 -3.81
CA ASN A 141 35.44 -5.81 -3.45
C ASN A 141 36.07 -5.18 -2.20
N LYS A 142 35.72 -3.94 -1.89
CA LYS A 142 36.21 -3.24 -0.71
C LYS A 142 35.23 -2.26 -0.12
N GLY A 143 35.42 -1.92 1.14
CA GLY A 143 34.59 -1.00 1.90
C GLY A 143 35.03 -0.87 3.35
N HIS A 144 34.20 -0.22 4.17
CA HIS A 144 34.42 -0.09 5.60
C HIS A 144 33.23 -0.58 6.43
N ILE A 145 33.51 -1.35 7.49
CA ILE A 145 32.52 -1.86 8.44
C ILE A 145 32.74 -1.18 9.80
N ALA A 146 31.70 -0.54 10.34
CA ALA A 146 31.72 -0.02 11.70
C ALA A 146 31.69 -1.14 12.75
N TRP A 147 32.60 -1.08 13.70
CA TRP A 147 32.67 -1.98 14.83
C TRP A 147 31.81 -1.49 16.00
N MET A 148 30.73 -2.22 16.27
CA MET A 148 29.75 -1.88 17.31
C MET A 148 29.87 -2.77 18.56
N GLY A 149 31.04 -3.40 18.78
CA GLY A 149 31.24 -4.31 19.92
C GLY A 149 30.52 -5.65 19.78
N ASN A 150 30.08 -6.02 18.57
CA ASN A 150 29.28 -7.22 18.33
C ASN A 150 29.85 -8.03 17.16
N TRP A 151 30.41 -9.20 17.48
CA TRP A 151 31.00 -10.13 16.51
C TRP A 151 30.00 -10.66 15.49
N VAL A 152 28.76 -10.95 15.93
CA VAL A 152 27.71 -11.49 15.04
C VAL A 152 27.43 -10.50 13.93
N THR A 153 27.22 -9.23 14.28
CA THR A 153 26.94 -8.20 13.27
C THR A 153 28.16 -7.90 12.41
N PHE A 154 29.37 -7.84 13.00
CA PHE A 154 30.58 -7.54 12.22
C PHE A 154 30.83 -8.58 11.12
N LEU A 155 30.82 -9.86 11.48
CA LEU A 155 30.98 -10.97 10.54
C LEU A 155 29.81 -11.05 9.55
N ASP A 156 28.58 -10.74 9.97
CA ASP A 156 27.44 -10.69 9.05
C ASP A 156 27.63 -9.59 8.00
N ASN A 157 28.14 -8.41 8.39
CA ASN A 157 28.45 -7.33 7.44
C ASN A 157 29.57 -7.72 6.44
N MET A 158 30.50 -8.60 6.83
CA MET A 158 31.45 -9.20 5.88
C MET A 158 30.74 -10.07 4.84
N LEU A 159 29.74 -10.86 5.25
CA LEU A 159 28.90 -11.60 4.29
C LEU A 159 28.06 -10.67 3.42
N GLN A 160 27.54 -9.58 3.99
CA GLN A 160 26.74 -8.59 3.26
C GLN A 160 27.53 -7.91 2.14
N ILE A 161 28.80 -7.52 2.36
CA ILE A 161 29.60 -6.89 1.30
C ILE A 161 29.95 -7.87 0.17
N MET A 162 30.19 -9.15 0.50
CA MET A 162 30.33 -10.20 -0.50
C MET A 162 29.04 -10.36 -1.33
N ILE A 163 27.87 -10.39 -0.67
CA ILE A 163 26.56 -10.46 -1.34
C ILE A 163 26.34 -9.23 -2.23
N LEU A 164 26.72 -8.04 -1.77
CA LEU A 164 26.61 -6.79 -2.54
C LEU A 164 27.34 -6.91 -3.89
N GLY A 165 28.52 -7.54 -3.89
CA GLY A 165 29.34 -7.76 -5.08
C GLY A 165 28.86 -8.86 -6.04
N ILE A 166 27.77 -9.56 -5.72
CA ILE A 166 27.13 -10.53 -6.64
C ILE A 166 26.33 -9.75 -7.70
N ASP A 167 26.62 -9.97 -8.98
CA ASP A 167 25.97 -9.30 -10.12
C ASP A 167 24.60 -9.89 -10.48
N THR A 168 23.66 -9.82 -9.53
CA THR A 168 22.24 -10.15 -9.74
C THR A 168 21.39 -9.52 -8.65
N LYS A 169 20.12 -9.23 -8.98
CA LYS A 169 19.13 -8.70 -8.03
C LYS A 169 18.40 -9.78 -7.23
N ALA A 170 18.80 -11.05 -7.37
CA ALA A 170 18.21 -12.15 -6.62
C ALA A 170 18.58 -12.08 -5.13
N LEU A 171 17.74 -12.69 -4.29
CA LEU A 171 17.96 -12.82 -2.87
C LEU A 171 18.83 -14.05 -2.60
N PHE A 172 19.97 -13.89 -1.94
CA PHE A 172 20.90 -14.96 -1.59
C PHE A 172 20.98 -15.21 -0.09
N VAL A 173 21.14 -16.48 0.29
CA VAL A 173 21.46 -16.86 1.67
C VAL A 173 22.69 -17.76 1.72
N PRO A 174 23.58 -17.62 2.71
CA PRO A 174 24.72 -18.52 2.89
C PRO A 174 24.26 -19.95 3.18
N THR A 175 24.84 -20.94 2.50
CA THR A 175 24.57 -22.37 2.69
C THR A 175 25.81 -23.13 3.14
N LYS A 176 27.01 -22.69 2.76
CA LYS A 176 28.27 -23.27 3.23
C LYS A 176 29.33 -22.20 3.46
N ILE A 177 30.20 -22.44 4.44
CA ILE A 177 31.44 -21.67 4.63
C ILE A 177 32.55 -22.69 4.87
N ARG A 178 33.57 -22.69 4.01
CA ARG A 178 34.69 -23.63 4.11
C ARG A 178 35.54 -23.38 5.34
N LYS A 179 35.92 -22.13 5.59
CA LYS A 179 36.81 -21.78 6.71
C LYS A 179 36.53 -20.38 7.23
N ILE A 180 36.51 -20.20 8.55
CA ILE A 180 36.56 -18.88 9.20
C ILE A 180 37.69 -18.90 10.22
N VAL A 181 38.61 -17.94 10.14
CA VAL A 181 39.65 -17.74 11.14
C VAL A 181 39.33 -16.47 11.92
N ILE A 182 39.17 -16.59 13.23
CA ILE A 182 38.94 -15.46 14.13
C ILE A 182 40.16 -15.31 15.05
N ASP A 183 40.92 -14.24 14.83
CA ASP A 183 42.03 -13.83 15.69
C ASP A 183 41.57 -12.69 16.60
N THR A 184 41.13 -13.06 17.81
CA THR A 184 40.62 -12.14 18.81
C THR A 184 41.68 -11.14 19.26
N LYS A 185 42.93 -11.58 19.39
CA LYS A 185 44.04 -10.76 19.86
C LYS A 185 44.42 -9.70 18.83
N LEU A 186 44.55 -10.11 17.56
CA LEU A 186 44.82 -9.17 16.47
C LEU A 186 43.69 -8.15 16.34
N HIS A 187 42.43 -8.61 16.34
CA HIS A 187 41.28 -7.71 16.23
C HIS A 187 41.27 -6.67 17.36
N GLN A 188 41.52 -7.08 18.61
CA GLN A 188 41.62 -6.14 19.75
C GLN A 188 42.80 -5.17 19.61
N GLN A 189 43.95 -5.61 19.11
CA GLN A 189 45.10 -4.74 18.86
C GLN A 189 44.77 -3.68 17.81
N GLU A 190 44.02 -4.03 16.77
CA GLU A 190 43.57 -3.08 15.75
C GLU A 190 42.53 -2.11 16.28
N ILE A 191 41.56 -2.56 17.09
CA ILE A 191 40.60 -1.67 17.76
C ILE A 191 41.32 -0.56 18.54
N ARG A 192 42.43 -0.88 19.23
CA ARG A 192 43.21 0.09 20.00
C ARG A 192 43.91 1.15 19.14
N LYS A 193 44.11 0.87 17.85
CA LYS A 193 44.70 1.81 16.87
C LYS A 193 43.65 2.73 16.24
N LEU A 194 42.37 2.36 16.31
CA LEU A 194 41.27 3.11 15.71
C LEU A 194 40.80 4.26 16.62
N ASN A 195 40.21 5.29 16.01
CA ASN A 195 39.56 6.37 16.72
C ASN A 195 38.39 5.82 17.58
N PRO A 196 38.34 6.09 18.90
CA PRO A 196 37.23 5.67 19.75
C PRO A 196 35.85 6.14 19.27
N GLU A 197 35.77 7.33 18.67
CA GLU A 197 34.53 7.93 18.17
C GLU A 197 34.11 7.40 16.79
N ASP A 198 35.02 6.75 16.07
CA ASP A 198 34.75 6.20 14.73
C ASP A 198 35.59 4.94 14.46
N ARG A 199 35.16 3.82 15.06
CA ARG A 199 35.83 2.53 14.88
C ARG A 199 35.33 1.84 13.62
N GLN A 200 36.09 1.95 12.54
CA GLN A 200 35.80 1.27 11.28
C GLN A 200 36.96 0.38 10.86
N PHE A 201 36.63 -0.78 10.31
CA PHE A 201 37.58 -1.71 9.71
C PHE A 201 37.42 -1.68 8.20
N ALA A 202 38.54 -1.53 7.49
CA ALA A 202 38.60 -1.85 6.07
C ALA A 202 38.27 -3.35 5.88
N VAL A 203 37.39 -3.64 4.94
CA VAL A 203 37.02 -4.99 4.51
C VAL A 203 37.36 -5.16 3.04
N HIS A 204 37.96 -6.30 2.70
CA HIS A 204 38.34 -6.67 1.34
C HIS A 204 37.75 -8.04 0.99
N VAL A 205 37.23 -8.16 -0.23
CA VAL A 205 36.67 -9.38 -0.83
C VAL A 205 37.54 -9.75 -2.04
N TYR A 206 38.35 -10.78 -1.86
CA TYR A 206 39.22 -11.32 -2.90
C TYR A 206 38.49 -12.44 -3.64
N LYS A 207 37.85 -12.10 -4.76
CA LYS A 207 37.01 -13.03 -5.55
C LYS A 207 37.77 -14.27 -6.01
N ASP A 208 38.99 -14.11 -6.51
CA ASP A 208 39.82 -15.22 -7.01
C ASP A 208 40.28 -16.18 -5.91
N MET A 209 40.35 -15.70 -4.66
CA MET A 209 40.71 -16.51 -3.49
C MET A 209 39.49 -17.01 -2.71
N ASP A 210 38.27 -16.63 -3.12
CA ASP A 210 37.02 -16.86 -2.40
C ASP A 210 37.18 -16.49 -0.91
N ALA A 211 37.69 -15.28 -0.65
CA ALA A 211 38.08 -14.83 0.69
C ALA A 211 37.57 -13.42 1.02
N ILE A 212 37.18 -13.20 2.28
CA ILE A 212 36.77 -11.91 2.84
C ILE A 212 37.63 -11.65 4.08
N ILE A 213 38.32 -10.52 4.13
CA ILE A 213 39.26 -10.17 5.20
C ILE A 213 38.86 -8.82 5.78
N ALA A 214 38.71 -8.76 7.11
CA ALA A 214 38.47 -7.53 7.85
C ALA A 214 39.03 -7.64 9.27
N GLY A 215 40.01 -6.79 9.57
CA GLY A 215 40.76 -6.83 10.82
C GLY A 215 41.25 -8.23 11.20
N GLY A 216 41.00 -8.65 12.45
CA GLY A 216 41.33 -10.00 12.92
C GLY A 216 40.58 -11.18 12.29
N VAL A 217 39.69 -10.98 11.30
CA VAL A 217 38.88 -12.06 10.71
C VAL A 217 39.26 -12.33 9.25
N GLU A 218 39.26 -13.62 8.90
CA GLU A 218 39.25 -14.09 7.51
C GLU A 218 38.15 -15.15 7.30
N ILE A 219 37.30 -14.97 6.31
CA ILE A 219 36.26 -15.91 5.88
C ILE A 219 36.65 -16.45 4.50
N ARG A 220 36.60 -17.76 4.28
CA ARG A 220 36.88 -18.39 2.98
C ARG A 220 35.79 -19.35 2.53
N GLY A 221 35.61 -19.43 1.21
CA GLY A 221 34.80 -20.47 0.58
C GLY A 221 33.32 -20.33 0.90
N VAL A 222 32.77 -19.11 0.79
CA VAL A 222 31.36 -18.87 1.09
C VAL A 222 30.54 -19.29 -0.12
N LYS A 223 29.60 -20.22 0.08
CA LYS A 223 28.58 -20.56 -0.92
C LYS A 223 27.26 -19.97 -0.50
N ALA A 224 26.66 -19.19 -1.40
CA ALA A 224 25.33 -18.64 -1.22
C ALA A 224 24.40 -19.14 -2.33
N THR A 225 23.14 -19.40 -1.99
CA THR A 225 22.12 -19.88 -2.95
C THR A 225 21.01 -18.87 -3.07
N ALA A 226 20.52 -18.69 -4.30
CA ALA A 226 19.37 -17.84 -4.56
C ALA A 226 18.08 -18.47 -4.00
N ILE A 227 17.26 -17.69 -3.31
CA ILE A 227 15.95 -18.11 -2.80
C ILE A 227 14.84 -17.28 -3.45
N PRO A 228 13.65 -17.87 -3.67
CA PRO A 228 12.51 -17.14 -4.20
C PRO A 228 12.07 -16.05 -3.21
N ARG A 229 11.67 -14.90 -3.75
CA ARG A 229 11.10 -13.79 -2.97
C ARG A 229 9.60 -13.96 -2.85
N ARG A 230 9.03 -13.51 -1.74
CA ARG A 230 7.58 -13.38 -1.60
C ARG A 230 7.06 -12.31 -2.55
N LEU A 231 6.04 -12.65 -3.35
CA LEU A 231 5.28 -11.67 -4.11
C LEU A 231 4.51 -10.77 -3.13
N THR A 232 4.66 -9.45 -3.27
CA THR A 232 3.87 -8.47 -2.50
C THR A 232 2.40 -8.59 -2.88
N SER A 233 1.52 -8.78 -1.89
CA SER A 233 0.10 -9.13 -2.08
C SER A 233 -0.81 -7.96 -2.50
N GLY A 234 -0.32 -6.99 -3.27
CA GLY A 234 -1.13 -5.86 -3.73
C GLY A 234 -1.09 -5.77 -5.24
N ASP A 235 -2.15 -6.20 -5.90
CA ASP A 235 -2.31 -5.98 -7.33
C ASP A 235 -2.73 -4.53 -7.57
N PRO A 236 -1.98 -3.76 -8.38
CA PRO A 236 -2.37 -2.39 -8.68
C PRO A 236 -3.68 -2.39 -9.47
N VAL A 237 -4.66 -1.62 -8.99
CA VAL A 237 -5.91 -1.38 -9.72
C VAL A 237 -5.67 -0.25 -10.71
N LEU A 238 -6.06 -0.48 -11.98
CA LEU A 238 -5.99 0.53 -13.03
C LEU A 238 -7.39 1.07 -13.31
N GLU A 239 -7.51 2.41 -13.34
CA GLU A 239 -8.76 3.10 -13.62
C GLU A 239 -8.57 4.14 -14.72
N GLU A 240 -9.55 4.26 -15.62
CA GLU A 240 -9.62 5.31 -16.63
C GLU A 240 -10.44 6.50 -16.10
N TYR A 241 -9.97 7.73 -16.32
CA TYR A 241 -10.69 8.95 -15.96
C TYR A 241 -11.42 9.52 -17.18
N LYS A 242 -12.76 9.44 -17.20
CA LYS A 242 -13.57 9.90 -18.35
C LYS A 242 -14.79 10.70 -17.94
N PHE A 243 -15.27 11.52 -18.87
CA PHE A 243 -16.49 12.30 -18.67
C PHE A 243 -17.71 11.38 -18.66
N VAL A 244 -18.56 11.55 -17.65
CA VAL A 244 -19.82 10.83 -17.50
C VAL A 244 -20.93 11.87 -17.46
N ALA A 245 -21.78 11.86 -18.50
CA ALA A 245 -22.99 12.66 -18.50
C ALA A 245 -23.94 12.13 -17.42
N HIS A 246 -24.59 13.06 -16.72
CA HIS A 246 -25.41 12.75 -15.56
C HIS A 246 -26.75 12.12 -15.95
N ARG A 247 -27.45 12.69 -16.93
CA ARG A 247 -28.80 12.23 -17.31
C ARG A 247 -28.92 11.89 -18.79
N ASP A 248 -28.06 10.99 -19.26
CA ASP A 248 -28.01 10.54 -20.66
C ASP A 248 -28.72 9.19 -20.89
N ARG A 249 -29.07 8.45 -19.83
CA ARG A 249 -29.58 7.08 -19.87
C ARG A 249 -28.69 6.13 -20.68
N ALA A 250 -27.39 6.41 -20.73
CA ALA A 250 -26.43 5.53 -21.40
C ALA A 250 -26.48 4.14 -20.76
N GLN A 251 -26.28 3.12 -21.61
CA GLN A 251 -26.25 1.74 -21.16
C GLN A 251 -24.91 1.45 -20.45
N VAL A 252 -24.97 0.96 -19.21
CA VAL A 252 -23.83 0.64 -18.34
C VAL A 252 -24.14 -0.63 -17.54
N SER A 253 -23.13 -1.30 -17.00
CA SER A 253 -23.39 -2.41 -16.06
C SER A 253 -23.98 -1.91 -14.74
N LEU A 254 -24.69 -2.77 -14.00
CA LEU A 254 -25.21 -2.43 -12.67
C LEU A 254 -24.09 -1.98 -11.71
N LYS A 255 -22.96 -2.71 -11.72
CA LYS A 255 -21.76 -2.38 -10.93
C LYS A 255 -21.17 -1.02 -11.31
N GLU A 256 -21.12 -0.69 -12.60
CA GLU A 256 -20.67 0.63 -13.06
C GLU A 256 -21.62 1.73 -12.59
N ALA A 257 -22.94 1.55 -12.70
CA ALA A 257 -23.92 2.52 -12.22
C ALA A 257 -23.82 2.76 -10.71
N ILE A 258 -23.62 1.69 -9.92
CA ILE A 258 -23.36 1.78 -8.47
C ILE A 258 -22.04 2.49 -8.20
N SER A 259 -20.97 2.17 -8.93
CA SER A 259 -19.66 2.83 -8.79
C SER A 259 -19.73 4.34 -9.07
N LEU A 260 -20.38 4.74 -10.17
CA LEU A 260 -20.60 6.15 -10.50
C LEU A 260 -21.39 6.87 -9.40
N SER A 261 -22.42 6.22 -8.88
CA SER A 261 -23.26 6.77 -7.81
C SER A 261 -22.49 6.95 -6.50
N THR A 262 -21.69 5.96 -6.14
CA THR A 262 -20.81 5.99 -4.97
C THR A 262 -19.77 7.10 -5.10
N GLN A 263 -19.15 7.26 -6.26
CA GLN A 263 -18.17 8.34 -6.51
C GLN A 263 -18.80 9.73 -6.37
N ILE A 264 -20.00 9.95 -6.91
CA ILE A 264 -20.73 11.22 -6.75
C ILE A 264 -21.04 11.49 -5.27
N MET A 265 -21.50 10.47 -4.53
CA MET A 265 -21.81 10.58 -3.12
C MET A 265 -20.55 10.89 -2.27
N LEU A 266 -19.43 10.23 -2.54
CA LEU A 266 -18.16 10.46 -1.85
C LEU A 266 -17.61 11.86 -2.15
N GLU A 267 -17.68 12.30 -3.41
CA GLU A 267 -17.32 13.66 -3.80
C GLU A 267 -18.14 14.68 -3.03
N TYR A 268 -19.44 14.45 -2.81
CA TYR A 268 -20.29 15.35 -2.04
C TYR A 268 -19.92 15.40 -0.55
N HIS A 269 -19.81 14.25 0.12
CA HIS A 269 -19.68 14.19 1.58
C HIS A 269 -18.24 14.33 2.13
N GLN A 270 -17.22 14.02 1.33
CA GLN A 270 -15.80 14.14 1.71
C GLN A 270 -15.46 13.51 3.07
N THR A 271 -15.99 12.33 3.33
CA THR A 271 -15.78 11.60 4.58
C THR A 271 -15.09 10.27 4.34
N ILE A 272 -14.29 9.84 5.30
CA ILE A 272 -13.65 8.52 5.31
C ILE A 272 -14.58 7.44 5.87
N HIS A 273 -15.55 7.81 6.70
CA HIS A 273 -16.50 6.85 7.29
C HIS A 273 -17.76 6.80 6.44
N VAL A 274 -17.89 5.72 5.67
CA VAL A 274 -18.97 5.55 4.71
C VAL A 274 -19.97 4.54 5.25
N LYS A 275 -21.23 4.95 5.36
CA LYS A 275 -22.31 4.06 5.79
C LYS A 275 -23.37 3.98 4.70
N THR A 276 -23.64 2.77 4.25
CA THR A 276 -24.62 2.51 3.19
C THR A 276 -25.63 1.48 3.66
N ILE A 277 -26.82 1.50 3.05
CA ILE A 277 -27.83 0.48 3.28
C ILE A 277 -28.47 0.06 1.96
N GLU A 278 -28.67 -1.23 1.76
CA GLU A 278 -29.53 -1.77 0.73
C GLU A 278 -30.81 -2.30 1.37
N LEU A 279 -31.97 -1.91 0.81
CA LEU A 279 -33.26 -2.40 1.24
C LEU A 279 -33.89 -3.28 0.18
N ILE A 280 -34.19 -4.50 0.57
CA ILE A 280 -34.94 -5.48 -0.22
C ILE A 280 -36.22 -5.82 0.55
N ASP A 281 -37.37 -5.70 -0.09
CA ASP A 281 -38.65 -6.17 0.45
C ASP A 281 -39.03 -7.54 -0.16
N ASP A 282 -40.02 -8.22 0.44
CA ASP A 282 -40.58 -9.48 -0.08
C ASP A 282 -41.10 -9.37 -1.52
N SER A 283 -41.58 -8.19 -1.93
CA SER A 283 -42.11 -7.97 -3.28
C SER A 283 -41.04 -7.71 -4.34
N ASP A 284 -39.79 -7.50 -3.93
CA ASP A 284 -38.71 -7.21 -4.85
C ASP A 284 -38.21 -8.52 -5.46
N ASP A 285 -38.13 -8.59 -6.79
CA ASP A 285 -37.60 -9.74 -7.52
C ASP A 285 -36.11 -9.49 -7.84
N VAL A 286 -35.25 -9.95 -6.93
CA VAL A 286 -33.79 -9.80 -6.95
C VAL A 286 -33.09 -11.05 -6.42
N THR A 287 -32.01 -11.42 -7.11
CA THR A 287 -31.10 -12.53 -6.81
C THR A 287 -29.81 -12.04 -6.15
N GLU A 288 -29.05 -12.94 -5.51
CA GLU A 288 -27.81 -12.59 -4.77
C GLU A 288 -26.76 -11.88 -5.65
N ASP A 289 -26.60 -12.29 -6.91
CA ASP A 289 -25.66 -11.69 -7.87
C ASP A 289 -26.02 -10.26 -8.29
N LYS A 290 -27.28 -9.87 -8.08
CA LYS A 290 -27.79 -8.52 -8.38
C LYS A 290 -27.89 -7.64 -7.14
N LEU A 291 -27.36 -8.04 -5.99
CA LEU A 291 -27.29 -7.20 -4.78
C LEU A 291 -26.25 -6.09 -4.94
N ALA A 292 -26.60 -4.88 -4.50
CA ALA A 292 -25.69 -3.75 -4.47
C ALA A 292 -24.69 -3.82 -3.31
N SER A 293 -25.05 -4.47 -2.19
CA SER A 293 -24.22 -4.52 -0.97
C SER A 293 -22.85 -5.15 -1.21
N PRO A 294 -22.72 -6.34 -1.85
CA PRO A 294 -21.41 -6.90 -2.19
C PRO A 294 -20.63 -6.02 -3.17
N MET A 295 -21.29 -5.41 -4.15
CA MET A 295 -20.65 -4.50 -5.10
C MET A 295 -20.10 -3.25 -4.41
N LEU A 296 -20.85 -2.68 -3.45
CA LEU A 296 -20.40 -1.56 -2.63
C LEU A 296 -19.20 -1.91 -1.75
N THR A 297 -19.15 -3.14 -1.22
CA THR A 297 -17.99 -3.65 -0.46
C THR A 297 -16.74 -3.62 -1.32
N GLU A 298 -16.82 -4.15 -2.53
CA GLU A 298 -15.68 -4.18 -3.46
C GLU A 298 -15.26 -2.76 -3.87
N ILE A 299 -16.22 -1.92 -4.26
CA ILE A 299 -15.97 -0.54 -4.70
C ILE A 299 -15.29 0.28 -3.58
N LEU A 300 -15.81 0.21 -2.35
CA LEU A 300 -15.28 0.98 -1.22
C LEU A 300 -13.96 0.38 -0.69
N GLY A 301 -13.78 -0.94 -0.78
CA GLY A 301 -12.55 -1.63 -0.37
C GLY A 301 -11.34 -1.31 -1.26
N ASN A 302 -11.58 -0.94 -2.52
CA ASN A 302 -10.52 -0.49 -3.43
C ASN A 302 -10.06 0.95 -3.18
N LEU A 303 -10.78 1.73 -2.34
CA LEU A 303 -10.45 3.12 -2.08
C LEU A 303 -9.55 3.27 -0.84
N PRO A 304 -8.42 3.99 -0.95
CA PRO A 304 -7.53 4.17 0.18
C PRO A 304 -8.20 4.98 1.30
N LEU A 305 -7.92 4.62 2.55
CA LEU A 305 -8.37 5.30 3.77
C LEU A 305 -9.89 5.26 4.05
N ILE A 306 -10.70 4.74 3.13
CA ILE A 306 -12.15 4.60 3.34
C ILE A 306 -12.42 3.46 4.33
N GLN A 307 -13.30 3.74 5.29
CA GLN A 307 -13.83 2.78 6.25
C GLN A 307 -15.33 2.67 6.04
N SER A 308 -15.76 1.57 5.43
CA SER A 308 -17.15 1.34 5.07
C SER A 308 -17.87 0.44 6.08
N LYS A 309 -19.12 0.77 6.40
CA LYS A 309 -20.10 -0.16 6.99
C LYS A 309 -21.28 -0.27 6.03
N ILE A 310 -21.55 -1.49 5.58
CA ILE A 310 -22.56 -1.77 4.56
C ILE A 310 -23.64 -2.61 5.21
N TYR A 311 -24.85 -2.09 5.21
CA TYR A 311 -26.01 -2.73 5.80
C TYR A 311 -26.91 -3.34 4.72
N LEU A 312 -27.43 -4.53 4.97
CA LEU A 312 -28.46 -5.17 4.14
C LEU A 312 -29.71 -5.40 4.99
N SER A 313 -30.81 -4.76 4.60
CA SER A 313 -32.14 -4.96 5.19
C SER A 313 -32.96 -5.80 4.22
N ALA A 314 -33.06 -7.10 4.49
CA ALA A 314 -33.81 -8.06 3.69
C ALA A 314 -34.67 -8.97 4.60
N PRO A 315 -35.74 -9.59 4.05
CA PRO A 315 -36.54 -10.57 4.78
C PRO A 315 -35.67 -11.73 5.28
N SER A 316 -36.00 -12.26 6.46
CA SER A 316 -35.21 -13.31 7.11
C SER A 316 -35.02 -14.53 6.20
N ASN A 317 -33.80 -15.06 6.15
CA ASN A 317 -33.40 -16.27 5.41
C ASN A 317 -33.44 -16.17 3.87
N ARG A 318 -33.56 -14.97 3.29
CA ARG A 318 -33.62 -14.80 1.83
C ARG A 318 -32.28 -15.01 1.12
N PHE A 319 -31.16 -14.67 1.76
CA PHE A 319 -29.82 -14.65 1.13
C PHE A 319 -28.77 -15.40 1.98
N ASN A 320 -29.12 -16.60 2.46
CA ASN A 320 -28.25 -17.43 3.30
C ASN A 320 -27.32 -18.35 2.47
N GLY A 321 -27.18 -18.12 1.15
CA GLY A 321 -26.58 -19.08 0.21
C GLY A 321 -25.05 -19.02 0.07
N ASN A 322 -24.41 -17.90 0.39
CA ASN A 322 -22.97 -17.69 0.19
C ASN A 322 -22.34 -16.78 1.27
N ASP A 323 -21.76 -17.39 2.31
CA ASP A 323 -21.07 -16.67 3.40
C ASP A 323 -19.89 -15.80 2.89
N ASP A 324 -19.22 -16.20 1.80
CA ASP A 324 -18.06 -15.45 1.28
C ASP A 324 -18.46 -14.09 0.67
N LEU A 325 -19.58 -14.03 -0.06
CA LEU A 325 -20.06 -12.80 -0.74
C LEU A 325 -20.59 -11.74 0.24
N LEU A 326 -21.08 -12.18 1.40
CA LEU A 326 -21.67 -11.32 2.43
C LEU A 326 -20.77 -11.13 3.65
N SER A 327 -19.54 -11.65 3.63
CA SER A 327 -18.59 -11.61 4.76
C SER A 327 -18.35 -10.21 5.35
N ASN A 328 -18.50 -9.15 4.55
CA ASN A 328 -18.35 -7.75 4.97
C ASN A 328 -19.66 -6.95 4.96
N VAL A 329 -20.81 -7.63 4.89
CA VAL A 329 -22.15 -7.02 4.86
C VAL A 329 -22.89 -7.35 6.15
N THR A 330 -23.40 -6.34 6.84
CA THR A 330 -24.14 -6.52 8.08
C THR A 330 -25.63 -6.58 7.81
N ALA A 331 -26.25 -7.75 8.05
CA ALA A 331 -27.71 -7.89 7.99
C ALA A 331 -28.38 -7.15 9.18
N ILE A 332 -29.31 -6.25 8.89
CA ILE A 332 -30.02 -5.45 9.91
C ILE A 332 -31.39 -4.96 9.40
N ASP A 333 -32.40 -4.95 10.27
CA ASP A 333 -33.66 -4.26 9.98
C ASP A 333 -33.44 -2.74 10.03
N ILE A 334 -33.84 -2.01 8.97
CA ILE A 334 -33.76 -0.55 8.92
C ILE A 334 -34.37 0.16 10.15
N ASN A 335 -35.39 -0.41 10.78
CA ASN A 335 -36.02 0.17 11.97
C ASN A 335 -35.03 0.24 13.15
N ASN A 336 -34.13 -0.74 13.25
CA ASN A 336 -33.14 -0.86 14.32
C ASN A 336 -31.91 0.04 14.10
N ILE A 337 -31.77 0.66 12.94
CA ILE A 337 -30.67 1.60 12.65
C ILE A 337 -30.95 2.92 13.39
N PRO A 338 -30.10 3.36 14.34
CA PRO A 338 -30.26 4.66 14.99
C PRO A 338 -30.25 5.80 13.98
N LYS A 339 -30.94 6.92 14.27
CA LYS A 339 -30.93 8.08 13.36
C LYS A 339 -29.53 8.71 13.28
N GLU A 340 -28.74 8.57 14.34
CA GLU A 340 -27.37 9.04 14.48
C GLU A 340 -26.38 8.28 13.60
N GLU A 341 -26.76 7.10 13.06
CA GLU A 341 -25.90 6.34 12.16
C GLU A 341 -25.53 7.13 10.90
N ASN A 342 -26.34 8.11 10.45
CA ASN A 342 -26.07 8.98 9.31
C ASN A 342 -25.73 8.23 8.00
N ILE A 343 -26.71 7.47 7.47
CA ILE A 343 -26.56 6.78 6.18
C ILE A 343 -26.31 7.79 5.06
N LEU A 344 -25.27 7.56 4.27
CA LEU A 344 -24.88 8.44 3.15
C LEU A 344 -25.51 8.03 1.83
N LEU A 345 -25.66 6.72 1.60
CA LEU A 345 -26.27 6.14 0.42
C LEU A 345 -27.23 5.02 0.81
N ALA A 346 -28.48 5.14 0.40
CA ALA A 346 -29.45 4.06 0.47
C ALA A 346 -29.71 3.50 -0.94
N VAL A 347 -29.83 2.19 -1.08
CA VAL A 347 -30.15 1.51 -2.34
C VAL A 347 -31.48 0.77 -2.17
N GLY A 348 -32.35 0.85 -3.18
CA GLY A 348 -33.60 0.07 -3.20
C GLY A 348 -34.12 -0.15 -4.62
N ILE A 349 -35.19 -0.93 -4.72
CA ILE A 349 -35.81 -1.33 -5.98
C ILE A 349 -37.21 -0.73 -6.07
N GLY A 350 -37.52 -0.08 -7.20
CA GLY A 350 -38.84 0.49 -7.48
C GLY A 350 -39.27 1.56 -6.49
N LEU A 351 -38.34 2.31 -5.87
CA LEU A 351 -38.67 3.30 -4.84
C LEU A 351 -39.50 4.46 -5.38
N LEU A 352 -39.54 4.65 -6.70
CA LEU A 352 -40.41 5.61 -7.38
C LEU A 352 -41.75 5.01 -7.82
N SER A 353 -42.12 3.82 -7.30
CA SER A 353 -43.48 3.33 -7.39
C SER A 353 -44.33 3.88 -6.24
N VAL A 354 -45.58 4.24 -6.53
CA VAL A 354 -46.56 4.69 -5.51
C VAL A 354 -46.73 3.63 -4.41
N SER A 355 -46.62 2.35 -4.75
CA SER A 355 -46.72 1.24 -3.78
C SER A 355 -45.57 1.19 -2.77
N LYS A 356 -44.43 1.86 -3.06
CA LYS A 356 -43.21 1.85 -2.25
C LYS A 356 -42.97 3.16 -1.48
N ASN A 357 -43.92 4.09 -1.48
CA ASN A 357 -43.81 5.37 -0.75
C ASN A 357 -43.40 5.21 0.72
N HIS A 358 -43.98 4.24 1.43
CA HIS A 358 -43.63 3.95 2.83
C HIS A 358 -42.17 3.51 3.01
N GLN A 359 -41.61 2.76 2.05
CA GLN A 359 -40.20 2.37 2.08
C GLN A 359 -39.30 3.59 1.86
N LEU A 360 -39.67 4.47 0.94
CA LEU A 360 -38.97 5.74 0.70
C LEU A 360 -39.01 6.65 1.95
N ASP A 361 -40.16 6.75 2.63
CA ASP A 361 -40.30 7.49 3.89
C ASP A 361 -39.36 6.95 4.98
N LYS A 362 -39.27 5.61 5.12
CA LYS A 362 -38.33 4.97 6.04
C LYS A 362 -36.87 5.32 5.72
N ILE A 363 -36.47 5.21 4.45
CA ILE A 363 -35.12 5.54 3.99
C ILE A 363 -34.79 7.00 4.32
N LEU A 364 -35.68 7.93 3.96
CA LEU A 364 -35.48 9.37 4.16
C LEU A 364 -35.32 9.76 5.63
N SER A 365 -35.89 8.98 6.55
CA SER A 365 -35.78 9.18 8.00
C SER A 365 -34.42 8.79 8.58
N LYS A 366 -33.66 7.92 7.90
CA LYS A 366 -32.33 7.44 8.29
C LYS A 366 -31.18 8.09 7.51
N LEU A 367 -31.50 8.71 6.37
CA LEU A 367 -30.54 9.35 5.49
C LEU A 367 -30.02 10.67 6.07
N LYS A 368 -28.70 10.85 6.03
CA LYS A 368 -28.04 12.11 6.40
C LYS A 368 -28.57 13.28 5.56
N ASN A 369 -28.47 14.50 6.07
CA ASN A 369 -28.74 15.70 5.28
C ASN A 369 -27.81 15.75 4.05
N GLY A 370 -28.42 15.96 2.88
CA GLY A 370 -27.71 15.89 1.59
C GLY A 370 -27.29 14.48 1.17
N GLY A 371 -27.77 13.44 1.84
CA GLY A 371 -27.52 12.04 1.47
C GLY A 371 -28.25 11.63 0.20
N PHE A 372 -27.90 10.44 -0.28
CA PHE A 372 -28.25 9.93 -1.60
C PHE A 372 -29.12 8.67 -1.54
N ILE A 373 -29.96 8.50 -2.54
CA ILE A 373 -30.79 7.29 -2.73
C ILE A 373 -30.56 6.80 -4.16
N LEU A 374 -30.11 5.56 -4.31
CA LEU A 374 -30.03 4.88 -5.60
C LEU A 374 -31.26 3.98 -5.73
N THR A 375 -32.09 4.23 -6.73
CA THR A 375 -33.25 3.40 -7.02
C THR A 375 -33.11 2.69 -8.37
N ARG A 376 -33.55 1.43 -8.39
CA ARG A 376 -33.52 0.55 -9.55
C ARG A 376 -34.94 0.36 -10.08
N GLU A 377 -35.23 0.89 -11.26
CA GLU A 377 -36.58 1.01 -11.80
C GLU A 377 -36.76 0.13 -13.05
N LYS A 378 -37.39 -1.05 -12.93
CA LYS A 378 -37.72 -1.95 -14.06
C LYS A 378 -38.69 -1.32 -15.07
N SER A 379 -39.53 -0.38 -14.65
CA SER A 379 -40.53 0.26 -15.51
C SER A 379 -40.64 1.75 -15.16
N PHE A 380 -39.65 2.53 -15.58
CA PHE A 380 -39.63 3.96 -15.36
C PHE A 380 -40.57 4.69 -16.35
N LYS A 381 -41.66 5.25 -15.84
CA LYS A 381 -42.59 6.09 -16.62
C LYS A 381 -42.40 7.57 -16.27
N PRO A 382 -42.75 8.51 -17.17
CA PRO A 382 -42.68 9.94 -16.87
C PRO A 382 -43.46 10.35 -15.61
N GLU A 383 -44.54 9.66 -15.28
CA GLU A 383 -45.35 9.87 -14.08
C GLU A 383 -44.55 9.68 -12.78
N ASN A 384 -43.53 8.81 -12.79
CA ASN A 384 -42.67 8.53 -11.64
C ASN A 384 -41.79 9.76 -11.27
N LEU A 385 -41.58 10.71 -12.20
CA LEU A 385 -40.83 11.96 -11.94
C LEU A 385 -41.57 12.94 -11.01
N SER A 386 -42.86 12.71 -10.73
CA SER A 386 -43.59 13.49 -9.73
C SER A 386 -43.18 13.18 -8.30
N ILE A 387 -42.70 11.96 -8.03
CA ILE A 387 -42.37 11.47 -6.68
C ILE A 387 -41.11 12.14 -6.11
N PRO A 388 -39.99 12.29 -6.85
CA PRO A 388 -38.83 13.02 -6.34
C PRO A 388 -39.20 14.43 -5.87
N SER A 389 -40.00 15.16 -6.65
CA SER A 389 -40.49 16.49 -6.29
C SER A 389 -41.33 16.49 -5.01
N LYS A 390 -42.23 15.50 -4.84
CA LYS A 390 -43.04 15.32 -3.61
C LYS A 390 -42.16 15.15 -2.36
N TYR A 391 -41.05 14.43 -2.48
CA TYR A 391 -40.14 14.11 -1.38
C TYR A 391 -38.95 15.07 -1.26
N ASN A 392 -38.96 16.18 -2.00
CA ASN A 392 -37.87 17.16 -2.01
C ASN A 392 -36.51 16.50 -2.39
N LEU A 393 -36.53 15.67 -3.43
CA LEU A 393 -35.38 14.95 -3.98
C LEU A 393 -35.02 15.50 -5.36
N ASP A 394 -33.72 15.63 -5.61
CA ASP A 394 -33.16 15.97 -6.93
C ASP A 394 -32.67 14.72 -7.65
N VAL A 395 -32.95 14.62 -8.94
CA VAL A 395 -32.36 13.57 -9.80
C VAL A 395 -30.92 13.96 -10.15
N ILE A 396 -29.95 13.14 -9.82
CA ILE A 396 -28.53 13.43 -10.06
C ILE A 396 -27.97 12.62 -11.21
N LEU A 397 -28.27 11.32 -11.27
CA LEU A 397 -27.75 10.40 -12.30
C LEU A 397 -28.91 9.58 -12.86
N GLU A 398 -28.98 9.41 -14.18
CA GLU A 398 -29.85 8.46 -14.87
C GLU A 398 -29.02 7.60 -15.82
N LYS A 399 -29.02 6.29 -15.59
CA LYS A 399 -28.36 5.29 -16.43
C LYS A 399 -29.30 4.13 -16.72
N ASN A 400 -28.94 3.28 -17.68
CA ASN A 400 -29.74 2.12 -18.07
C ASN A 400 -28.85 0.86 -18.04
N THR A 401 -29.37 -0.29 -17.58
CA THR A 401 -28.61 -1.55 -17.57
C THR A 401 -28.97 -2.50 -18.72
N GLY A 402 -29.91 -2.10 -19.57
CA GLY A 402 -30.65 -2.93 -20.52
C GLY A 402 -31.96 -3.46 -19.94
N GLU A 403 -32.00 -3.73 -18.63
CA GLU A 403 -33.16 -4.31 -17.93
C GLU A 403 -33.92 -3.29 -17.06
N GLU A 404 -33.19 -2.33 -16.48
CA GLU A 404 -33.73 -1.36 -15.53
C GLU A 404 -33.10 0.02 -15.72
N THR A 405 -33.82 1.04 -15.29
CA THR A 405 -33.30 2.40 -15.18
C THR A 405 -32.74 2.61 -13.79
N ILE A 406 -31.48 3.03 -13.71
CA ILE A 406 -30.79 3.32 -12.47
C ILE A 406 -30.84 4.82 -12.25
N ILE A 407 -31.39 5.25 -11.11
CA ILE A 407 -31.58 6.67 -10.79
C ILE A 407 -30.93 6.97 -9.45
N LEU A 408 -29.97 7.88 -9.45
CA LEU A 408 -29.41 8.46 -8.22
C LEU A 408 -30.20 9.72 -7.88
N LEU A 409 -30.75 9.76 -6.69
CA LEU A 409 -31.48 10.87 -6.12
C LEU A 409 -30.66 11.46 -4.97
N LYS A 410 -30.78 12.78 -4.75
CA LYS A 410 -30.16 13.48 -3.63
C LYS A 410 -31.23 14.21 -2.84
N LYS A 411 -31.20 14.07 -1.51
CA LYS A 411 -32.07 14.81 -0.60
C LYS A 411 -31.70 16.30 -0.67
N LYS A 412 -32.66 17.15 -1.03
CA LYS A 412 -32.44 18.61 -1.11
C LYS A 412 -32.00 19.14 0.25
N LYS A 413 -30.97 19.98 0.22
CA LYS A 413 -30.52 20.77 1.36
C LYS A 413 -31.04 22.19 1.19
N GLN A 414 -31.30 22.88 2.29
CA GLN A 414 -31.57 24.31 2.25
C GLN A 414 -30.39 25.03 1.57
N LEU A 415 -30.70 25.86 0.57
CA LEU A 415 -29.71 26.66 -0.15
C LEU A 415 -29.16 27.74 0.78
N CYS A 416 -27.86 28.01 0.65
CA CYS A 416 -27.17 29.08 1.37
C CYS A 416 -27.75 30.44 0.97
N ARG A 417 -27.81 31.39 1.90
CA ARG A 417 -28.38 32.72 1.64
C ARG A 417 -27.46 33.60 0.79
N LYS A 418 -26.14 33.40 0.88
CA LYS A 418 -25.13 34.19 0.15
C LYS A 418 -24.41 33.31 -0.86
N THR A 419 -24.31 33.78 -2.10
CA THR A 419 -23.55 33.11 -3.17
C THR A 419 -22.58 34.09 -3.79
N GLU A 420 -21.29 33.77 -3.76
CA GLU A 420 -20.22 34.53 -4.42
C GLU A 420 -19.71 33.79 -5.64
N ILE A 421 -19.47 34.56 -6.71
CA ILE A 421 -18.95 34.03 -7.98
C ILE A 421 -17.52 34.52 -8.16
N ILE A 422 -16.63 33.58 -8.46
CA ILE A 422 -15.23 33.84 -8.78
C ILE A 422 -14.96 33.23 -10.15
N ARG A 423 -14.58 34.07 -11.11
CA ARG A 423 -14.16 33.60 -12.44
C ARG A 423 -12.70 33.19 -12.38
N VAL A 424 -12.44 31.97 -12.81
CA VAL A 424 -11.11 31.35 -12.84
C VAL A 424 -10.65 31.31 -14.28
N ASN A 425 -9.42 31.76 -14.49
CA ASN A 425 -8.70 31.62 -15.76
C ASN A 425 -7.25 31.21 -15.45
N ASN A 426 -6.54 30.76 -16.48
CA ASN A 426 -5.17 30.26 -16.37
C ASN A 426 -4.10 31.36 -16.57
N ASP A 427 -4.49 32.56 -17.02
CA ASP A 427 -3.56 33.64 -17.40
C ASP A 427 -3.31 34.63 -16.25
N GLU A 428 -4.32 34.88 -15.41
CA GLU A 428 -4.32 35.87 -14.35
C GLU A 428 -4.82 35.23 -13.03
N PHE A 429 -3.97 35.28 -12.00
CA PHE A 429 -4.23 34.59 -10.72
C PHE A 429 -4.83 35.50 -9.63
N THR A 430 -5.29 36.70 -9.96
CA THR A 430 -5.92 37.64 -9.00
C THR A 430 -7.17 37.07 -8.34
N TRP A 431 -7.84 36.12 -9.00
CA TRP A 431 -8.97 35.37 -8.43
C TRP A 431 -8.59 34.55 -7.19
N LEU A 432 -7.32 34.15 -7.03
CA LEU A 432 -6.85 33.45 -5.82
C LEU A 432 -6.85 34.36 -4.60
N GLU A 433 -6.44 35.62 -4.75
CA GLU A 433 -6.48 36.60 -3.65
C GLU A 433 -7.92 36.84 -3.18
N LYS A 434 -8.84 36.98 -4.16
CA LYS A 434 -10.28 37.08 -3.88
C LYS A 434 -10.80 35.83 -3.16
N LEU A 435 -10.43 34.64 -3.62
CA LEU A 435 -10.81 33.38 -2.97
C LEU A 435 -10.28 33.29 -1.53
N ASN A 436 -9.00 33.58 -1.32
CA ASN A 436 -8.37 33.59 0.01
C ASN A 436 -9.05 34.57 0.96
N SER A 437 -9.45 35.74 0.46
CA SER A 437 -10.18 36.73 1.26
C SER A 437 -11.49 36.17 1.83
N PHE A 438 -12.17 35.27 1.12
CA PHE A 438 -13.39 34.63 1.60
C PHE A 438 -13.12 33.42 2.50
N MET A 439 -12.10 32.63 2.20
CA MET A 439 -11.73 31.46 3.00
C MET A 439 -11.23 31.82 4.40
N ASN A 440 -10.69 33.04 4.59
CA ASN A 440 -10.20 33.53 5.89
C ASN A 440 -11.29 34.12 6.80
N LEU A 441 -12.55 34.21 6.35
CA LEU A 441 -13.66 34.77 7.14
C LEU A 441 -14.31 33.69 8.03
N GLU A 442 -13.60 33.28 9.08
CA GLU A 442 -13.99 32.14 9.95
C GLU A 442 -15.44 32.19 10.51
N ASN A 443 -16.03 33.38 10.67
CA ASN A 443 -17.35 33.56 11.30
C ASN A 443 -18.55 33.70 10.34
N GLU A 444 -18.35 33.78 9.01
CA GLU A 444 -19.42 33.96 8.00
C GLU A 444 -19.56 32.82 6.97
N ILE A 445 -18.63 31.85 6.97
CA ILE A 445 -18.59 30.79 5.94
C ILE A 445 -19.81 29.84 6.00
N ALA A 446 -20.44 29.66 7.16
CA ALA A 446 -21.49 28.66 7.36
C ALA A 446 -22.77 28.87 6.50
N ASP A 447 -23.04 30.09 6.04
CA ASP A 447 -24.22 30.43 5.19
C ASP A 447 -23.82 31.03 3.83
N MET A 448 -22.57 30.80 3.42
CA MET A 448 -22.02 31.28 2.16
C MET A 448 -21.71 30.13 1.21
N ARG A 449 -21.88 30.38 -0.09
CA ARG A 449 -21.55 29.47 -1.19
C ARG A 449 -20.57 30.15 -2.13
N ILE A 450 -19.44 29.52 -2.43
CA ILE A 450 -18.47 30.05 -3.39
C ILE A 450 -18.51 29.21 -4.65
N ILE A 451 -18.80 29.84 -5.79
CA ILE A 451 -18.84 29.16 -7.09
C ILE A 451 -17.65 29.64 -7.92
N LEU A 452 -16.72 28.71 -8.15
CA LEU A 452 -15.60 28.90 -9.07
C LEU A 452 -16.05 28.55 -10.50
N VAL A 453 -15.91 29.49 -11.43
CA VAL A 453 -16.38 29.33 -12.80
C VAL A 453 -15.21 29.46 -13.76
N SER A 454 -14.93 28.42 -14.53
CA SER A 454 -14.04 28.48 -15.69
C SER A 454 -14.87 28.32 -16.96
N GLU A 455 -14.67 29.23 -17.92
CA GLU A 455 -15.44 29.29 -19.15
C GLU A 455 -14.53 29.56 -20.35
N GLY A 456 -14.67 28.73 -21.40
CA GLY A 456 -13.94 28.93 -22.65
C GLY A 456 -12.49 28.40 -22.65
N ASP A 457 -12.06 27.78 -21.55
CA ASP A 457 -10.73 27.19 -21.39
C ASP A 457 -10.83 25.66 -21.29
N LEU A 458 -10.30 24.98 -22.30
CA LEU A 458 -10.29 23.52 -22.37
C LEU A 458 -9.16 22.90 -21.53
N GLU A 459 -8.16 23.69 -21.15
CA GLU A 459 -6.98 23.29 -20.37
C GLU A 459 -7.07 23.78 -18.92
N SER A 460 -8.26 24.15 -18.45
CA SER A 460 -8.43 24.62 -17.08
C SER A 460 -8.12 23.55 -16.04
N GLY A 461 -7.18 23.86 -15.13
CA GLY A 461 -6.87 23.04 -13.96
C GLY A 461 -7.92 23.07 -12.85
N LEU A 462 -9.07 23.71 -13.07
CA LEU A 462 -10.10 23.97 -12.05
C LEU A 462 -10.55 22.71 -11.29
N LEU A 463 -10.76 21.60 -12.00
CA LEU A 463 -11.23 20.36 -11.37
C LEU A 463 -10.22 19.79 -10.38
N GLY A 464 -8.94 19.75 -10.77
CA GLY A 464 -7.84 19.32 -9.90
C GLY A 464 -7.72 20.24 -8.68
N PHE A 465 -7.78 21.55 -8.90
CA PHE A 465 -7.72 22.55 -7.85
C PHE A 465 -8.86 22.39 -6.82
N VAL A 466 -10.11 22.26 -7.29
CA VAL A 466 -11.30 22.11 -6.42
C VAL A 466 -11.26 20.78 -5.66
N ASN A 467 -10.78 19.70 -6.27
CA ASN A 467 -10.62 18.41 -5.59
C ASN A 467 -9.67 18.48 -4.39
N CYS A 468 -8.61 19.29 -4.47
CA CYS A 468 -7.72 19.55 -3.35
C CYS A 468 -8.34 20.52 -2.36
N LEU A 469 -8.78 21.68 -2.83
CA LEU A 469 -9.25 22.78 -1.99
C LEU A 469 -10.44 22.39 -1.11
N ARG A 470 -11.34 21.54 -1.62
CA ARG A 470 -12.48 21.11 -0.83
C ARG A 470 -12.09 20.22 0.36
N LYS A 471 -10.88 19.63 0.38
CA LYS A 471 -10.40 18.84 1.51
C LYS A 471 -9.83 19.69 2.65
N GLU A 472 -9.70 21.00 2.44
CA GLU A 472 -9.30 21.97 3.46
C GLU A 472 -10.47 22.38 4.35
N PRO A 473 -10.23 22.86 5.58
CA PRO A 473 -11.26 23.42 6.44
C PRO A 473 -12.07 24.53 5.74
N GLY A 474 -13.40 24.45 5.80
CA GLY A 474 -14.30 25.39 5.11
C GLY A 474 -14.48 25.10 3.62
N GLY A 475 -13.77 24.12 3.05
CA GLY A 475 -13.85 23.76 1.64
C GLY A 475 -15.22 23.21 1.20
N GLU A 476 -16.09 22.80 2.13
CA GLU A 476 -17.42 22.27 1.86
C GLU A 476 -18.36 23.28 1.18
N VAL A 477 -18.06 24.58 1.29
CA VAL A 477 -18.83 25.68 0.67
C VAL A 477 -18.50 25.86 -0.81
N ILE A 478 -17.46 25.22 -1.31
CA ILE A 478 -16.95 25.46 -2.66
C ILE A 478 -17.70 24.58 -3.66
N ARG A 479 -18.12 25.20 -4.75
CA ARG A 479 -18.68 24.57 -5.95
C ARG A 479 -17.90 25.02 -7.16
N SER A 480 -17.89 24.19 -8.19
CA SER A 480 -17.23 24.51 -9.44
C SER A 480 -18.15 24.28 -10.64
N ILE A 481 -17.99 25.16 -11.62
CA ILE A 481 -18.57 25.03 -12.95
C ILE A 481 -17.45 25.17 -13.97
N LEU A 482 -17.22 24.11 -14.73
CA LEU A 482 -16.33 24.10 -15.87
C LEU A 482 -17.16 24.06 -17.15
N ILE A 483 -17.14 25.14 -17.93
CA ILE A 483 -17.90 25.29 -19.17
C ILE A 483 -16.98 25.01 -20.36
N GLN A 484 -17.09 23.80 -20.91
CA GLN A 484 -16.35 23.37 -22.10
C GLN A 484 -17.18 23.47 -23.38
N ASP A 485 -18.50 23.66 -23.28
CA ASP A 485 -19.36 23.96 -24.42
C ASP A 485 -19.16 25.41 -24.87
N THR A 486 -18.38 25.60 -25.95
CA THR A 486 -18.11 26.91 -26.54
C THR A 486 -19.35 27.59 -27.13
N LYS A 487 -20.44 26.85 -27.34
CA LYS A 487 -21.73 27.36 -27.84
C LYS A 487 -22.74 27.65 -26.71
N ALA A 488 -22.40 27.35 -25.46
CA ALA A 488 -23.27 27.66 -24.33
C ALA A 488 -23.34 29.19 -24.09
N PRO A 489 -24.49 29.70 -23.58
CA PRO A 489 -24.61 31.09 -23.20
C PRO A 489 -23.61 31.43 -22.09
N LYS A 490 -23.19 32.69 -21.98
CA LYS A 490 -22.28 33.12 -20.91
C LYS A 490 -22.82 32.78 -19.52
N PHE A 491 -21.94 32.36 -18.61
CA PHE A 491 -22.34 32.00 -17.24
C PHE A 491 -23.13 33.13 -16.54
N SER A 492 -24.31 32.77 -16.02
CA SER A 492 -25.20 33.66 -15.28
C SER A 492 -26.13 32.84 -14.36
N LEU A 493 -26.36 33.33 -13.13
CA LEU A 493 -27.32 32.73 -12.18
C LEU A 493 -28.77 32.89 -12.62
N GLN A 494 -29.06 33.80 -13.56
CA GLN A 494 -30.41 34.03 -14.07
C GLN A 494 -30.75 33.08 -15.21
N ASN A 495 -29.76 32.43 -15.81
CA ASN A 495 -29.97 31.51 -16.91
C ASN A 495 -30.38 30.12 -16.38
N PRO A 496 -31.54 29.58 -16.79
CA PRO A 496 -32.02 28.26 -16.35
C PRO A 496 -31.01 27.13 -16.53
N LEU A 497 -30.22 27.17 -17.61
CA LEU A 497 -29.19 26.15 -17.88
C LEU A 497 -28.21 25.97 -16.72
N TYR A 498 -27.84 27.07 -16.05
CA TYR A 498 -26.89 27.07 -14.93
C TYR A 498 -27.60 27.02 -13.59
N SER A 499 -28.70 27.75 -13.43
CA SER A 499 -29.39 27.83 -12.15
C SER A 499 -30.04 26.51 -11.75
N GLU A 500 -30.61 25.76 -12.69
CA GLU A 500 -31.16 24.41 -12.43
C GLU A 500 -30.06 23.42 -12.03
N GLN A 501 -28.90 23.49 -12.68
CA GLN A 501 -27.76 22.63 -12.31
C GLN A 501 -27.22 22.98 -10.92
N LEU A 502 -27.10 24.28 -10.61
CA LEU A 502 -26.61 24.74 -9.31
C LEU A 502 -27.56 24.39 -8.15
N GLN A 503 -28.87 24.27 -8.41
CA GLN A 503 -29.84 23.81 -7.42
C GLN A 503 -29.57 22.37 -6.94
N LEU A 504 -28.95 21.53 -7.76
CA LEU A 504 -28.53 20.18 -7.38
C LEU A 504 -27.44 20.19 -6.28
N ASP A 505 -26.76 21.33 -6.09
CA ASP A 505 -25.70 21.55 -5.09
C ASP A 505 -24.53 20.55 -5.23
N LEU A 506 -24.23 20.12 -6.46
CA LEU A 506 -23.10 19.22 -6.72
C LEU A 506 -21.77 19.98 -6.70
N PRO A 507 -20.70 19.42 -6.12
CA PRO A 507 -19.44 20.13 -5.98
C PRO A 507 -18.72 20.44 -7.28
N ILE A 508 -18.81 19.50 -8.23
CA ILE A 508 -18.18 19.59 -9.53
C ILE A 508 -19.25 19.45 -10.60
N ASN A 509 -19.32 20.45 -11.48
CA ASN A 509 -20.25 20.51 -12.59
C ASN A 509 -19.47 20.81 -13.86
N VAL A 510 -19.55 19.93 -14.84
CA VAL A 510 -18.88 20.10 -16.13
C VAL A 510 -19.95 20.16 -17.22
N LEU A 511 -19.95 21.24 -18.00
CA LEU A 511 -20.82 21.40 -19.16
C LEU A 511 -20.04 21.04 -20.43
N LYS A 512 -20.37 19.90 -21.03
CA LYS A 512 -19.83 19.45 -22.32
C LYS A 512 -20.66 19.97 -23.49
N PRO A 513 -20.09 20.01 -24.71
CA PRO A 513 -20.80 20.39 -25.94
C PRO A 513 -22.15 19.71 -26.08
N GLY A 514 -23.17 20.49 -26.46
CA GLY A 514 -24.56 20.04 -26.55
C GLY A 514 -25.36 20.29 -25.27
N LYS A 515 -24.90 21.20 -24.41
CA LYS A 515 -25.50 21.51 -23.11
C LYS A 515 -25.64 20.29 -22.19
N ILE A 516 -24.64 19.41 -22.20
CA ILE A 516 -24.66 18.15 -21.45
C ILE A 516 -23.93 18.32 -20.12
N TRP A 517 -24.67 18.26 -19.02
CA TRP A 517 -24.12 18.26 -17.68
C TRP A 517 -23.57 16.89 -17.28
N GLY A 518 -22.41 16.90 -16.62
CA GLY A 518 -21.78 15.70 -16.11
C GLY A 518 -20.60 16.02 -15.20
N SER A 519 -19.79 15.00 -14.94
CA SER A 519 -18.52 15.13 -14.25
C SER A 519 -17.56 14.05 -14.71
N TYR A 520 -16.26 14.26 -14.48
CA TYR A 520 -15.26 13.24 -14.77
C TYR A 520 -15.21 12.22 -13.63
N ARG A 521 -15.21 10.94 -13.98
CA ARG A 521 -15.29 9.80 -13.04
C ARG A 521 -14.25 8.77 -13.41
N HIS A 522 -13.78 8.05 -12.39
CA HIS A 522 -12.86 6.94 -12.58
C HIS A 522 -13.66 5.67 -12.87
N GLN A 523 -13.17 4.84 -13.78
CA GLN A 523 -13.79 3.56 -14.08
C GLN A 523 -12.72 2.48 -14.15
N LEU A 524 -13.02 1.32 -13.57
CA LEU A 524 -12.13 0.18 -13.59
C LEU A 524 -11.82 -0.21 -15.04
N LEU A 525 -10.53 -0.31 -15.37
CA LEU A 525 -10.10 -0.84 -16.65
C LEU A 525 -10.49 -2.32 -16.74
N SER A 526 -11.10 -2.68 -17.87
CA SER A 526 -11.43 -4.07 -18.15
C SER A 526 -10.17 -4.94 -18.09
N SER A 527 -10.33 -6.18 -17.61
CA SER A 527 -9.25 -7.17 -17.65
C SER A 527 -8.68 -7.27 -19.06
N LEU A 528 -7.36 -7.41 -19.16
CA LEU A 528 -6.69 -7.56 -20.44
C LEU A 528 -7.20 -8.83 -21.12
N GLU A 529 -7.85 -8.66 -22.27
CA GLU A 529 -8.25 -9.79 -23.09
C GLU A 529 -7.03 -10.40 -23.78
N PRO A 530 -6.88 -11.73 -23.79
CA PRO A 530 -5.81 -12.40 -24.53
C PRO A 530 -5.86 -12.00 -26.01
N LYS A 531 -4.72 -11.55 -26.54
CA LYS A 531 -4.57 -11.23 -27.97
C LYS A 531 -3.64 -12.21 -28.64
N LEU A 532 -4.00 -12.61 -29.85
CA LEU A 532 -3.18 -13.47 -30.68
C LEU A 532 -1.97 -12.66 -31.16
N VAL A 533 -0.77 -13.13 -30.83
CA VAL A 533 0.49 -12.48 -31.18
C VAL A 533 1.37 -13.43 -32.00
N HIS A 534 2.15 -12.88 -32.91
CA HIS A 534 3.03 -13.67 -33.79
C HIS A 534 4.20 -14.31 -33.04
N HIS A 535 4.62 -13.72 -31.92
CA HIS A 535 5.75 -14.19 -31.12
C HIS A 535 5.37 -14.18 -29.63
N ALA A 536 5.65 -15.28 -28.94
CA ALA A 536 5.53 -15.43 -27.49
C ALA A 536 6.62 -16.40 -26.99
N TYR A 537 6.91 -16.36 -25.69
CA TYR A 537 7.79 -17.32 -25.02
C TYR A 537 7.13 -17.81 -23.73
N ILE A 538 7.59 -18.96 -23.22
CA ILE A 538 7.10 -19.53 -21.97
C ILE A 538 7.95 -18.98 -20.83
N ASP A 539 7.31 -18.45 -19.79
CA ASP A 539 7.96 -18.08 -18.53
C ASP A 539 7.66 -19.11 -17.45
N GLN A 540 8.70 -19.75 -16.91
CA GLN A 540 8.56 -20.75 -15.84
C GLN A 540 8.60 -20.03 -14.48
N MET A 541 7.41 -19.79 -13.93
CA MET A 541 7.23 -19.06 -12.67
C MET A 541 7.71 -19.83 -11.42
N VAL A 542 7.87 -21.16 -11.49
CA VAL A 542 8.25 -22.02 -10.35
C VAL A 542 9.44 -22.90 -10.72
N ARG A 543 10.58 -22.70 -10.05
CA ARG A 543 11.69 -23.66 -10.04
C ARG A 543 11.50 -24.59 -8.85
N SER A 544 11.26 -25.87 -9.13
CA SER A 544 11.39 -26.93 -8.12
C SER A 544 12.86 -26.98 -7.65
N MET A 545 13.10 -26.73 -6.36
CA MET A 545 14.40 -27.03 -5.74
C MET A 545 14.56 -28.52 -5.50
#